data_AF-A0A7S7NPC8-F1
#
_entry.id   AF-A0A7S7NPC8-F1
#
_cell.length_a   1.000
_cell.length_b   1.000
_cell.length_c   1.000
_cell.angle_alpha   90.00
_cell.angle_beta   90.00
_cell.angle_gamma   90.00
#
_symmetry.space_group_name_H-M   'P 1'
#
loop_
_entity.id
_entity.type
_entity.pdbx_description
1 polymer ?
#
loop_
_entity_poly.entity_id
_entity_poly.type
_entity_poly.pdbx_seq_one_letter_code
_entity_poly.pdbx_strand_id
1 'polypeptide(L)'
;MTEEVGLLVCGDNHFIVRGPRPSLQEALALARRWSVITIGSGIVATGEQLPWRVSTRAFREELSWAVRVDGSPPSEAVAQLLRELEQRGVEIRMPNRASLKTES
;
A
#
# COMPACT_ATOMS: atom_id res chain seq x y z
N MET A 1 -19.81 4.84 3.90
CA MET A 1 -18.38 4.93 3.55
C MET A 1 -17.85 3.51 3.64
N THR A 2 -17.38 2.91 2.55
CA THR A 2 -16.90 1.52 2.57
C THR A 2 -15.59 1.45 3.35
N GLU A 3 -15.63 0.78 4.50
CA GLU A 3 -14.45 0.49 5.33
C GLU A 3 -13.68 -0.69 4.73
N GLU A 4 -13.20 -0.54 3.50
CA GLU A 4 -12.35 -1.55 2.89
C GLU A 4 -10.97 -1.50 3.53
N VAL A 5 -10.31 -2.65 3.65
CA VAL A 5 -8.92 -2.73 4.10
C VAL A 5 -8.07 -3.09 2.89
N GLY A 6 -6.94 -2.43 2.74
CA GLY A 6 -6.02 -2.72 1.66
C GLY A 6 -4.57 -2.59 2.07
N LEU A 7 -3.71 -3.09 1.19
CA LEU A 7 -2.28 -3.14 1.40
C LEU A 7 -1.60 -2.17 0.43
N LEU A 8 -0.80 -1.25 0.96
CA LEU A 8 0.16 -0.48 0.17
C LEU A 8 1.54 -1.07 0.35
N VAL A 9 2.20 -1.42 -0.76
CA VAL A 9 3.57 -1.94 -0.76
C VAL A 9 4.49 -0.91 -1.38
N CYS A 10 5.52 -0.52 -0.62
CA CYS A 10 6.53 0.46 -0.98
C CYS A 10 7.93 -0.13 -0.71
N GLY A 11 8.54 -0.74 -1.74
CA GLY A 11 9.83 -1.42 -1.65
C GLY A 11 9.80 -2.55 -0.63
N ASP A 12 10.74 -2.51 0.32
CA ASP A 12 10.82 -3.46 1.42
C ASP A 12 9.73 -3.29 2.48
N ASN A 13 9.01 -2.16 2.47
CA ASN A 13 8.01 -1.83 3.47
C ASN A 13 6.57 -1.97 2.95
N HIS A 14 5.63 -2.20 3.88
CA HIS A 14 4.21 -2.29 3.56
C HIS A 14 3.36 -1.62 4.65
N PHE A 15 2.25 -1.02 4.23
CA PHE A 15 1.29 -0.35 5.11
C PHE A 15 -0.08 -0.95 4.90
N ILE A 16 -0.74 -1.35 5.98
CA ILE A 16 -2.15 -1.72 5.92
C ILE A 16 -2.98 -0.46 6.11
N VAL A 17 -3.93 -0.25 5.22
CA VAL A 17 -4.70 0.98 5.12
C VAL A 17 -6.18 0.64 5.11
N ARG A 18 -6.96 1.29 5.96
CA ARG A 18 -8.42 1.27 5.91
C ARG A 18 -8.90 2.45 5.08
N GLY A 19 -9.71 2.20 4.07
CA GLY A 19 -10.24 3.18 3.14
C GLY A 19 -10.57 2.59 1.77
N PRO A 20 -11.19 3.38 0.88
CA PRO A 20 -11.49 2.97 -0.48
C PRO A 20 -10.21 2.65 -1.24
N ARG A 21 -10.29 1.92 -2.35
CA ARG A 21 -9.08 1.61 -3.13
C ARG A 21 -8.48 2.87 -3.78
N PRO A 22 -7.23 3.29 -3.44
CA PRO A 22 -6.60 4.47 -4.02
C PRO A 22 -6.13 4.23 -5.45
N SER A 23 -6.09 5.29 -6.27
CA SER A 23 -5.36 5.30 -7.56
C SER A 23 -3.85 5.12 -7.34
N LEU A 24 -3.09 4.81 -8.41
CA LEU A 24 -1.62 4.67 -8.32
C LEU A 24 -0.96 5.96 -7.83
N GLN A 25 -1.45 7.12 -8.29
CA GLN A 25 -0.92 8.43 -7.87
C GLN A 25 -1.21 8.71 -6.39
N GLU A 26 -2.43 8.42 -5.93
CA GLU A 26 -2.81 8.56 -4.52
C GLU A 26 -2.02 7.58 -3.64
N ALA A 27 -1.89 6.32 -4.06
CA ALA A 27 -1.11 5.31 -3.36
C ALA A 27 0.36 5.75 -3.20
N LEU A 28 0.97 6.30 -4.26
CA LEU A 28 2.33 6.84 -4.21
C LEU A 28 2.44 8.03 -3.25
N ALA A 29 1.48 8.95 -3.28
CA ALA A 29 1.44 10.09 -2.37
C ALA A 29 1.29 9.64 -0.90
N LEU A 30 0.43 8.65 -0.63
CA LEU A 30 0.24 8.05 0.69
C LEU A 30 1.50 7.33 1.16
N ALA A 31 2.11 6.50 0.31
CA ALA A 31 3.34 5.77 0.63
C ALA A 31 4.50 6.73 0.92
N ARG A 32 4.69 7.80 0.12
CA ARG A 32 5.70 8.84 0.39
C ARG A 32 5.43 9.55 1.72
N ARG A 33 4.17 9.93 1.98
CA ARG A 33 3.78 10.61 3.22
C ARG A 33 4.07 9.75 4.44
N TRP A 34 3.68 8.47 4.43
CA TRP A 34 3.89 7.57 5.57
C TRP A 34 5.33 7.09 5.71
N SER A 35 6.05 6.89 4.60
CA SER A 35 7.49 6.58 4.63
C SER A 35 8.30 7.69 5.30
N VAL A 36 8.04 8.96 4.95
CA VAL A 36 8.70 10.12 5.59
C VAL A 36 8.37 10.21 7.08
N ILE A 37 7.12 9.94 7.46
CA ILE A 37 6.68 10.00 8.86
C ILE A 37 7.33 8.88 9.69
N THR A 38 7.43 7.65 9.17
CA THR A 38 8.07 6.53 9.88
C THR A 38 9.57 6.75 10.12
N ILE A 39 10.28 7.43 9.22
CA ILE A 39 11.70 7.75 9.40
C ILE A 39 11.88 8.89 10.45
N GLY A 40 10.89 9.77 10.61
CA GLY A 40 10.99 10.96 11.47
C GLY A 40 10.48 10.80 12.89
N SER A 41 9.45 10.01 13.15
CA SER A 41 8.87 9.81 14.49
C SER A 41 7.75 8.78 14.43
N GLY A 42 7.61 7.95 15.47
CA GLY A 42 6.54 6.96 15.63
C GLY A 42 5.12 7.54 15.78
N ILE A 43 4.73 8.47 14.92
CA ILE A 43 3.43 9.15 14.94
C ILE A 43 2.56 8.57 13.83
N VAL A 44 1.47 7.95 14.26
CA VAL A 44 0.36 7.50 13.42
C VAL A 44 -0.18 8.72 12.70
N ALA A 45 -0.06 8.76 11.38
CA ALA A 45 -0.60 9.84 10.57
C ALA A 45 -2.13 9.79 10.54
N THR A 46 -2.76 10.20 11.65
CA THR A 46 -4.17 10.59 11.72
C THR A 46 -4.30 11.99 11.15
N GLY A 47 -4.01 12.17 9.86
CA GLY A 47 -4.38 13.40 9.17
C GLY A 47 -5.89 13.39 8.97
N GLU A 48 -6.61 14.26 9.69
CA GLU A 48 -8.09 14.33 9.79
C GLU A 48 -8.86 14.58 8.46
N GLN A 49 -8.23 14.49 7.29
CA GLN A 49 -8.82 14.89 6.01
C GLN A 49 -8.57 13.93 4.84
N LEU A 50 -8.16 12.69 5.11
CA LEU A 50 -8.04 11.67 4.05
C LEU A 50 -8.99 10.50 4.36
N PRO A 51 -9.64 9.91 3.34
CA PRO A 51 -10.46 8.71 3.53
C PRO A 51 -9.63 7.45 3.84
N TRP A 52 -8.30 7.58 3.93
CA TRP A 52 -7.36 6.51 4.21
C TRP A 52 -6.72 6.67 5.60
N ARG A 53 -6.72 5.58 6.37
CA ARG A 53 -6.07 5.50 7.69
C ARG A 53 -5.14 4.31 7.75
N VAL A 54 -3.89 4.53 8.17
CA VAL A 54 -2.97 3.41 8.45
C VAL A 54 -3.47 2.67 9.68
N SER A 55 -3.58 1.35 9.56
CA SER A 55 -3.93 0.48 10.67
C SER A 55 -2.77 -0.48 10.92
N THR A 56 -2.22 -0.45 12.13
CA THR A 56 -1.24 -1.44 12.59
C THR A 56 -1.92 -2.68 13.19
N ARG A 57 -3.25 -2.63 13.36
CA ARG A 57 -4.09 -3.72 13.87
C ARG A 57 -5.12 -4.10 12.82
N ALA A 58 -4.65 -4.76 11.78
CA ALA A 58 -5.48 -5.32 10.74
C ALA A 58 -4.93 -6.69 10.35
N PHE A 59 -5.84 -7.63 10.12
CA PHE A 59 -5.48 -8.99 9.74
C PHE A 59 -5.32 -9.08 8.22
N ARG A 60 -4.43 -9.97 7.77
CA ARG A 60 -4.20 -10.24 6.33
C ARG A 60 -5.50 -10.66 5.63
N GLU A 61 -6.40 -11.27 6.38
CA GLU A 61 -7.72 -11.73 5.93
C GLU A 61 -8.68 -10.59 5.58
N GLU A 62 -8.52 -9.40 6.17
CA GLU A 62 -9.39 -8.25 5.88
C GLU A 62 -9.03 -7.55 4.55
N LEU A 63 -7.86 -7.86 3.99
CA LEU A 63 -7.35 -7.22 2.78
C LEU A 63 -8.22 -7.53 1.57
N SER A 64 -8.83 -6.48 1.02
CA SER A 64 -9.74 -6.50 -0.13
C SER A 64 -9.09 -5.98 -1.41
N TRP A 65 -7.99 -5.23 -1.29
CA TRP A 65 -7.19 -4.76 -2.42
C TRP A 65 -5.72 -4.60 -2.02
N ALA A 66 -4.81 -4.70 -2.98
CA ALA A 66 -3.40 -4.36 -2.79
C ALA A 66 -2.91 -3.43 -3.89
N VAL A 67 -2.01 -2.50 -3.55
CA VAL A 67 -1.35 -1.61 -4.50
C VAL A 67 0.14 -1.59 -4.22
N ARG A 68 0.94 -1.87 -5.25
CA ARG A 68 2.38 -1.63 -5.23
C ARG A 68 2.65 -0.26 -5.85
N VAL A 69 3.39 0.59 -5.16
CA VAL A 69 3.64 1.96 -5.63
C VAL A 69 4.93 2.09 -6.42
N ASP A 70 5.86 1.16 -6.21
CA ASP A 70 7.17 1.16 -6.82
C ASP A 70 7.48 -0.17 -7.54
N GLY A 71 8.55 -0.12 -8.34
CA GLY A 71 9.05 -1.26 -9.08
C GLY A 71 10.07 -2.11 -8.32
N SER A 72 10.44 -1.73 -7.09
CA SER A 72 11.41 -2.46 -6.30
C SER A 72 10.83 -3.81 -5.86
N PRO A 73 11.65 -4.86 -5.78
CA PRO A 73 11.18 -6.14 -5.26
C PRO A 73 10.75 -5.96 -3.79
N PRO A 74 9.53 -6.42 -3.44
CA PRO A 74 9.14 -6.48 -2.04
C PRO A 74 10.01 -7.47 -1.27
N SER A 75 10.08 -7.31 0.05
CA SER A 75 10.69 -8.31 0.92
C SER A 75 9.98 -9.67 0.79
N GLU A 76 10.68 -10.76 1.09
CA GLU A 76 10.16 -12.13 0.92
C GLU A 76 8.81 -12.34 1.65
N ALA A 77 8.68 -11.78 2.86
CA ALA A 77 7.43 -11.81 3.62
C ALA A 77 6.27 -11.08 2.91
N VAL A 78 6.54 -9.93 2.28
CA VAL A 78 5.53 -9.18 1.52
C VAL A 78 5.22 -9.87 0.20
N ALA A 79 6.23 -10.45 -0.47
CA ALA A 79 6.02 -11.25 -1.68
C ALA A 79 5.12 -12.46 -1.40
N GLN A 80 5.33 -13.15 -0.27
CA GLN A 80 4.47 -14.23 0.17
C GLN A 80 3.04 -13.72 0.44
N LEU A 81 2.88 -12.60 1.15
CA LEU A 81 1.57 -11.99 1.40
C LEU A 81 0.84 -11.64 0.10
N LEU A 82 1.52 -11.05 -0.88
CA LEU A 82 0.94 -10.75 -2.18
C LEU A 82 0.46 -12.03 -2.88
N ARG A 83 1.24 -13.12 -2.85
CA ARG A 83 0.79 -14.41 -3.39
C ARG A 83 -0.44 -14.96 -2.68
N GLU A 84 -0.50 -14.85 -1.35
CA GLU A 84 -1.68 -15.24 -0.58
C GLU A 84 -2.93 -14.42 -1.02
N LEU A 85 -2.75 -13.13 -1.28
CA LEU A 85 -3.82 -12.26 -1.78
C LEU A 85 -4.26 -12.63 -3.20
N GLU A 86 -3.33 -12.92 -4.12
CA GLU A 86 -3.68 -13.38 -5.47
C GLU A 86 -4.43 -14.71 -5.43
N GLN A 87 -4.00 -15.66 -4.60
CA GLN A 87 -4.67 -16.95 -4.42
C GLN A 87 -6.10 -16.79 -3.90
N ARG A 88 -6.36 -15.74 -3.12
CA ARG A 88 -7.68 -15.37 -2.62
C ARG A 88 -8.53 -14.59 -3.62
N GLY A 89 -7.96 -14.23 -4.78
CA GLY A 89 -8.64 -13.41 -5.79
C GLY A 89 -8.69 -11.92 -5.45
N VAL A 90 -7.81 -11.45 -4.54
CA VAL A 90 -7.69 -10.03 -4.21
C VAL A 90 -6.95 -9.31 -5.33
N GLU A 91 -7.50 -8.19 -5.80
CA GLU A 91 -6.92 -7.47 -6.91
C GLU A 91 -5.66 -6.70 -6.51
N ILE A 92 -4.53 -7.05 -7.12
CA ILE A 92 -3.24 -6.41 -6.90
C ILE A 92 -2.93 -5.44 -8.04
N ARG A 93 -2.92 -4.15 -7.74
CA ARG A 93 -2.53 -3.11 -8.70
C ARG A 93 -1.02 -2.87 -8.61
N MET A 94 -0.33 -3.07 -9.72
CA MET A 94 1.08 -2.71 -9.86
C MET A 94 1.21 -1.51 -10.82
N PRO A 95 2.23 -0.68 -10.68
CA PRO A 95 2.48 0.36 -11.66
C PRO A 95 2.87 -0.36 -12.96
N ASN A 96 2.23 0.01 -14.07
CA ASN A 96 2.54 -0.61 -15.35
C ASN A 96 4.03 -0.36 -15.64
N ARG A 97 4.80 -1.44 -15.82
CA ARG A 97 6.25 -1.41 -16.07
C ARG A 97 6.62 -0.53 -17.28
N ALA A 98 5.67 -0.26 -18.18
CA ALA A 98 5.80 0.64 -19.31
C ALA A 98 5.99 2.13 -18.92
N SER A 99 5.56 2.57 -17.73
CA SER A 99 5.66 3.97 -17.30
C SER A 99 6.99 4.34 -16.62
N LEU A 100 7.88 3.37 -16.38
CA LEU A 100 9.19 3.58 -15.74
C LEU A 100 10.35 3.73 -16.74
N LYS A 101 10.07 3.87 -18.04
CA LYS A 101 11.07 3.92 -19.12
C LYS A 101 11.23 5.28 -19.80
N THR A 102 10.78 6.37 -19.19
CA THR A 102 10.98 7.70 -19.77
C THR A 102 11.66 8.58 -18.75
N GLU A 103 12.99 8.53 -18.75
CA GLU A 103 13.93 9.57 -18.32
C GLU A 103 15.32 8.91 -18.38
N SER A 104 15.92 8.96 -19.57
CA SER A 104 17.33 8.67 -19.84
C SER A 104 17.96 9.90 -20.46
#